data_AF-A0A8C4V0A5-F1
#
_entry.id   AF-A0A8C4V0A5-F1
#
_cell.length_a   1.000
_cell.length_b   1.000
_cell.length_c   1.000
_cell.angle_alpha   90.00
_cell.angle_beta   90.00
_cell.angle_gamma   90.00
#
_symmetry.space_group_name_H-M   'P 1'
#
loop_
_entity.id
_entity.type
_entity.pdbx_description
1 polymer ?
#
loop_
_entity_poly.entity_id
_entity_poly.type
_entity_poly.pdbx_seq_one_letter_code
_entity_poly.pdbx_strand_id
1 'polypeptide(L)'
;MYIREHPKWELFFLLHPGPRNEQGTFSCRHKCNEPHRREVPGCQCDSGCKERGDCCWDYEDTCVEPTQSWRCTNFRCGETRIPGSYCSCSDDCLQKKDCCVNYNSVCKDEIPWAEEPCISLETPQCPAGFDLPPLILFSMDGFRAEYLQTWSSLLPNIQKLKTCGTHSKYMRAVYPTKTFPNHYTIVTGLYPESHGIIDNNMYDVHLNEHFSLSGTEKFKPSWWKGQPIWLTAMYQNLKAGTFFWPGSDVPINETYPNLYRVFNSSVTYEERISEILKWLDYTKSERPDFYTLYIDEPDSSGHSFGPVSGGVIKALQIADQALGMLMDGLKQRNLHKCVNLIVVADHGMEMTYCRQLEYMTNYFKQIDFYIYAGPAARIRARNVPKDYFTFDSEGTVKNLTCKRSPQHFKPYLTPDLPKRFHYANNIRIDKVHLLVDRQWLAVR
;
A
#
# COMPACT_ATOMS: atom_id res chain seq x y z
N MET A 1 -57.97 -0.79 -17.02
CA MET A 1 -57.43 -1.81 -16.10
C MET A 1 -56.14 -1.22 -15.53
N TYR A 2 -56.10 -1.08 -14.21
CA TYR A 2 -55.20 -0.21 -13.46
C TYR A 2 -53.71 -0.55 -13.62
N ILE A 3 -52.91 0.47 -13.89
CA ILE A 3 -51.45 0.47 -13.74
C ILE A 3 -51.17 0.57 -12.23
N ARG A 4 -50.61 -0.48 -11.64
CA ARG A 4 -50.08 -0.44 -10.27
C ARG A 4 -48.61 -0.06 -10.31
N GLU A 5 -48.31 1.11 -9.77
CA GLU A 5 -46.97 1.54 -9.40
C GLU A 5 -46.42 0.64 -8.28
N HIS A 6 -45.18 0.19 -8.42
CA HIS A 6 -44.43 -0.48 -7.37
C HIS A 6 -43.64 0.56 -6.57
N PRO A 7 -43.77 0.63 -5.22
CA PRO A 7 -42.97 1.55 -4.44
C PRO A 7 -41.53 1.01 -4.28
N LYS A 8 -40.58 1.92 -4.50
CA LYS A 8 -39.16 1.78 -4.14
C LYS A 8 -39.06 1.59 -2.62
N TRP A 9 -38.38 0.54 -2.18
CA TRP A 9 -37.89 0.43 -0.81
C TRP A 9 -36.49 1.08 -0.76
N GLU A 10 -36.45 2.37 -0.46
CA GLU A 10 -35.24 3.03 0.02
C GLU A 10 -35.12 2.79 1.52
N LEU A 11 -34.18 1.95 1.96
CA LEU A 11 -33.74 1.95 3.35
C LEU A 11 -32.81 3.16 3.55
N PHE A 12 -33.42 4.33 3.79
CA PHE A 12 -32.76 5.42 4.49
C PHE A 12 -32.73 5.07 5.98
N PHE A 13 -31.57 4.73 6.52
CA PHE A 13 -31.32 4.91 7.95
C PHE A 13 -31.20 6.41 8.23
N LEU A 14 -32.35 7.09 8.32
CA LEU A 14 -32.45 8.38 8.98
C LEU A 14 -32.29 8.09 10.49
N LEU A 15 -31.08 8.27 11.02
CA LEU A 15 -30.88 8.55 12.43
C LEU A 15 -31.60 9.87 12.71
N HIS A 16 -32.87 9.79 13.11
CA HIS A 16 -33.52 10.92 13.76
C HIS A 16 -32.73 11.24 15.03
N PRO A 17 -32.36 12.51 15.26
CA PRO A 17 -31.91 12.90 16.58
C PRO A 17 -33.07 12.62 17.54
N GLY A 18 -32.86 11.68 18.45
CA GLY A 18 -33.79 11.47 19.56
C GLY A 18 -34.03 12.81 20.28
N PRO A 19 -35.14 12.92 21.04
CA PRO A 19 -35.42 14.14 21.80
C PRO A 19 -34.18 14.48 22.63
N ARG A 20 -33.76 15.77 22.59
CA ARG A 20 -32.77 16.32 23.52
C ARG A 20 -33.34 16.14 24.93
N ASN A 21 -33.13 14.97 25.51
CA ASN A 21 -33.29 14.77 26.94
C ASN A 21 -32.24 15.61 27.64
N GLU A 22 -32.63 16.19 28.76
CA GLU A 22 -31.79 16.91 29.72
C GLU A 22 -30.76 15.96 30.39
N GLN A 23 -29.92 15.27 29.62
CA GLN A 23 -28.79 14.45 30.08
C GLN A 23 -27.48 15.26 30.15
N GLY A 24 -27.57 16.53 30.54
CA GLY A 24 -26.44 17.45 30.62
C GLY A 24 -25.55 17.29 31.85
N THR A 25 -25.77 16.30 32.72
CA THR A 25 -25.12 16.25 34.04
C THR A 25 -24.02 15.18 34.19
N PHE A 26 -24.05 14.08 33.43
CA PHE A 26 -23.07 13.00 33.59
C PHE A 26 -22.51 12.52 32.24
N SER A 27 -21.23 12.84 32.02
CA SER A 27 -20.41 12.53 30.83
C SER A 27 -18.98 12.26 31.31
N CYS A 28 -18.23 11.46 30.55
CA CYS A 28 -16.83 11.19 30.82
C CYS A 28 -15.86 12.26 30.32
N ARG A 29 -16.35 13.34 29.69
CA ARG A 29 -15.50 14.44 29.21
C ARG A 29 -14.69 15.02 30.37
N HIS A 30 -13.37 15.03 30.21
CA HIS A 30 -12.37 15.43 31.21
C HIS A 30 -12.30 14.57 32.48
N LYS A 31 -13.00 13.43 32.54
CA LYS A 31 -13.12 12.57 33.75
C LYS A 31 -12.69 11.12 33.52
N CYS A 32 -12.02 10.82 32.41
CA CYS A 32 -11.55 9.47 32.12
C CYS A 32 -10.58 8.97 33.20
N ASN A 33 -10.81 7.74 33.67
CA ASN A 33 -10.06 7.09 34.75
C ASN A 33 -10.19 7.76 36.13
N GLU A 34 -11.18 8.65 36.33
CA GLU A 34 -11.51 9.08 37.69
C GLU A 34 -11.95 7.89 38.54
N PRO A 35 -11.45 7.74 39.77
CA PRO A 35 -11.77 6.60 40.61
C PRO A 35 -13.26 6.56 40.95
N HIS A 36 -13.82 5.35 40.98
CA HIS A 36 -15.22 5.09 41.26
C HIS A 36 -15.69 5.75 42.57
N ARG A 37 -16.74 6.58 42.51
CA ARG A 37 -17.28 7.29 43.69
C ARG A 37 -18.67 6.75 44.04
N ARG A 38 -18.71 5.77 44.96
CA ARG A 38 -19.95 5.11 45.46
C ARG A 38 -21.01 6.08 45.98
N GLU A 39 -20.60 7.25 46.45
CA GLU A 39 -21.46 8.23 47.12
C GLU A 39 -22.00 9.31 46.16
N VAL A 40 -21.58 9.31 44.90
CA VAL A 40 -22.01 10.30 43.89
C VAL A 40 -23.04 9.63 42.97
N PRO A 41 -24.30 10.09 42.96
CA PRO A 41 -25.28 9.62 41.98
C PRO A 41 -24.79 9.93 40.57
N GLY A 42 -24.78 8.95 39.67
CA GLY A 42 -24.39 9.14 38.27
C GLY A 42 -23.68 7.93 37.66
N CYS A 43 -23.42 8.03 36.35
CA CYS A 43 -22.60 7.07 35.63
C CYS A 43 -21.10 7.23 35.93
N GLN A 44 -20.31 6.21 35.61
CA GLN A 44 -18.89 6.11 35.96
C GLN A 44 -17.97 6.13 34.73
N CYS A 45 -16.70 6.47 34.95
CA CYS A 45 -15.68 6.65 33.90
C CYS A 45 -14.36 5.93 34.20
N ASP A 46 -14.36 5.01 35.17
CA ASP A 46 -13.23 4.13 35.45
C ASP A 46 -13.28 2.85 34.60
N SER A 47 -12.14 2.18 34.49
CA SER A 47 -11.99 0.95 33.69
C SER A 47 -12.94 -0.18 34.06
N GLY A 48 -13.45 -0.22 35.30
CA GLY A 48 -14.38 -1.24 35.77
C GLY A 48 -15.85 -0.97 35.45
N CYS A 49 -16.20 0.19 34.88
CA CYS A 49 -17.60 0.55 34.65
C CYS A 49 -18.31 -0.38 33.67
N LYS A 50 -17.57 -0.97 32.73
CA LYS A 50 -18.11 -1.91 31.73
C LYS A 50 -18.61 -3.18 32.39
N GLU A 51 -17.86 -3.72 33.33
CA GLU A 51 -18.22 -4.92 34.08
C GLU A 51 -19.43 -4.69 34.99
N ARG A 52 -19.56 -3.46 35.51
CA ARG A 52 -20.68 -3.07 36.37
C ARG A 52 -21.93 -2.64 35.60
N GLY A 53 -21.81 -2.36 34.30
CA GLY A 53 -22.89 -1.83 33.47
C GLY A 53 -23.30 -0.40 33.84
N ASP A 54 -22.39 0.39 34.43
CA ASP A 54 -22.64 1.74 34.95
C ASP A 54 -21.83 2.85 34.25
N CYS A 55 -21.21 2.56 33.10
CA CYS A 55 -20.48 3.55 32.33
C CYS A 55 -21.35 4.72 31.87
N CYS A 56 -20.75 5.91 31.76
CA CYS A 56 -21.39 6.99 31.02
C CYS A 56 -21.56 6.61 29.55
N TRP A 57 -22.58 7.18 28.93
CA TRP A 57 -22.97 6.87 27.55
C TRP A 57 -21.86 7.18 26.54
N ASP A 58 -20.96 8.12 26.85
CA ASP A 58 -19.84 8.56 26.03
C ASP A 58 -18.48 7.98 26.46
N TYR A 59 -18.46 7.02 27.39
CA TYR A 59 -17.22 6.45 27.94
C TYR A 59 -16.33 5.81 26.86
N GLU A 60 -16.91 5.05 25.94
CA GLU A 60 -16.16 4.39 24.87
C GLU A 60 -15.48 5.41 23.96
N ASP A 61 -16.24 6.37 23.44
CA ASP A 61 -15.74 7.40 22.51
C ASP A 61 -14.76 8.37 23.19
N THR A 62 -14.96 8.67 24.48
CA THR A 62 -14.17 9.67 25.21
C THR A 62 -12.92 9.08 25.86
N CYS A 63 -12.97 7.84 26.35
CA CYS A 63 -11.89 7.28 27.18
C CYS A 63 -11.18 6.07 26.57
N VAL A 64 -11.82 5.33 25.65
CA VAL A 64 -11.24 4.11 25.05
C VAL A 64 -10.76 4.39 23.63
N GLU A 65 -11.61 4.96 22.78
CA GLU A 65 -11.31 5.29 21.38
C GLU A 65 -10.00 6.09 21.19
N PRO A 66 -9.64 7.06 22.05
CA PRO A 66 -8.40 7.82 21.89
C PRO A 66 -7.11 7.00 21.90
N THR A 67 -7.14 5.79 22.47
CA THR A 67 -6.00 4.85 22.51
C THR A 67 -5.99 3.83 21.37
N GLN A 68 -6.98 3.93 20.46
CA GLN A 68 -7.20 2.98 19.36
C GLN A 68 -7.38 3.67 18.00
N SER A 69 -7.61 4.99 17.99
CA SER A 69 -7.98 5.76 16.81
C SER A 69 -6.99 6.90 16.55
N TRP A 70 -6.68 7.11 15.26
CA TRP A 70 -5.83 8.18 14.76
C TRP A 70 -6.61 9.46 14.41
N ARG A 71 -7.85 9.57 14.88
CA ARG A 71 -8.79 10.64 14.47
C ARG A 71 -9.36 11.36 15.68
N CYS A 72 -9.57 12.66 15.50
CA CYS A 72 -10.49 13.43 16.32
C CYS A 72 -11.94 13.13 15.92
N THR A 73 -12.81 13.16 16.93
CA THR A 73 -14.27 13.13 16.83
C THR A 73 -14.82 14.29 17.66
N ASN A 74 -16.13 14.55 17.57
CA ASN A 74 -16.78 15.58 18.38
C ASN A 74 -16.63 15.34 19.89
N PHE A 75 -16.43 14.09 20.31
CA PHE A 75 -16.20 13.70 21.70
C PHE A 75 -14.78 14.04 22.18
N ARG A 76 -13.80 14.01 21.26
CA ARG A 76 -12.39 14.21 21.56
C ARG A 76 -11.94 15.67 21.49
N CYS A 77 -12.70 16.56 20.87
CA CYS A 77 -12.30 17.97 20.74
C CYS A 77 -12.19 18.67 22.11
N GLY A 78 -10.99 19.18 22.41
CA GLY A 78 -10.67 19.76 23.71
C GLY A 78 -10.56 18.70 24.82
N GLU A 79 -10.27 17.43 24.50
CA GLU A 79 -10.08 16.38 25.51
C GLU A 79 -8.97 16.74 26.52
N THR A 80 -9.11 16.24 27.74
CA THR A 80 -7.95 16.11 28.64
C THR A 80 -7.03 15.05 28.06
N ARG A 81 -5.72 15.31 28.01
CA ARG A 81 -4.73 14.37 27.47
C ARG A 81 -4.82 13.01 28.15
N ILE A 82 -4.99 11.97 27.34
CA ILE A 82 -5.05 10.58 27.79
C ILE A 82 -3.70 9.90 27.50
N PRO A 83 -3.02 9.33 28.52
CA PRO A 83 -1.81 8.57 28.30
C PRO A 83 -2.05 7.38 27.37
N GLY A 84 -1.13 7.16 26.41
CA GLY A 84 -1.24 6.06 25.44
C GLY A 84 -2.08 6.39 24.20
N SER A 85 -2.64 7.60 24.08
CA SER A 85 -3.27 8.05 22.84
C SER A 85 -2.28 8.12 21.68
N TYR A 86 -2.71 7.67 20.50
CA TYR A 86 -1.87 7.70 19.29
C TYR A 86 -1.62 9.13 18.79
N CYS A 87 -2.61 9.99 18.96
CA CYS A 87 -2.57 11.43 18.68
C CYS A 87 -3.55 12.15 19.59
N SER A 88 -3.42 13.47 19.73
CA SER A 88 -4.24 14.27 20.64
C SER A 88 -5.24 15.17 19.92
N CYS A 89 -6.35 15.45 20.60
CA CYS A 89 -7.34 16.46 20.21
C CYS A 89 -7.51 17.55 21.27
N SER A 90 -6.54 17.65 22.20
CA SER A 90 -6.46 18.67 23.25
C SER A 90 -6.05 20.04 22.68
N ASP A 91 -6.36 21.12 23.39
CA ASP A 91 -6.10 22.49 22.91
C ASP A 91 -4.60 22.84 22.75
N ASP A 92 -3.71 22.11 23.43
CA ASP A 92 -2.25 22.29 23.31
C ASP A 92 -1.60 21.37 22.26
N CYS A 93 -2.37 20.57 21.51
CA CYS A 93 -1.81 19.58 20.59
C CYS A 93 -0.99 20.19 19.45
N LEU A 94 -1.38 21.37 18.95
CA LEU A 94 -0.67 22.05 17.86
C LEU A 94 0.71 22.52 18.35
N GLN A 95 0.77 23.02 19.58
CA GLN A 95 2.02 23.46 20.21
C GLN A 95 2.96 22.27 20.45
N LYS A 96 2.42 21.12 20.89
CA LYS A 96 3.18 19.89 21.11
C LYS A 96 3.45 19.08 19.84
N LYS A 97 2.89 19.49 18.70
CA LYS A 97 3.00 18.83 17.40
C LYS A 97 2.56 17.36 17.43
N ASP A 98 1.49 17.08 18.18
CA ASP A 98 0.95 15.73 18.35
C ASP A 98 -0.57 15.64 18.08
N CYS A 99 -1.13 16.62 17.38
CA CYS A 99 -2.53 16.57 16.96
C CYS A 99 -2.81 15.40 16.02
N CYS A 100 -4.01 14.84 16.10
CA CYS A 100 -4.53 14.02 15.00
C CYS A 100 -4.66 14.87 13.72
N VAL A 101 -4.49 14.26 12.55
CA VAL A 101 -4.40 15.01 11.28
C VAL A 101 -5.70 15.75 10.92
N ASN A 102 -6.84 15.23 11.37
CA ASN A 102 -8.16 15.84 11.17
C ASN A 102 -8.57 16.79 12.32
N TYR A 103 -7.64 17.17 13.20
CA TYR A 103 -7.95 18.08 14.32
C TYR A 103 -8.53 19.41 13.85
N ASN A 104 -7.92 20.03 12.84
CA ASN A 104 -8.40 21.33 12.35
C ASN A 104 -9.79 21.22 11.73
N SER A 105 -10.06 20.13 10.99
CA SER A 105 -11.35 19.99 10.34
C SER A 105 -12.48 19.60 11.27
N VAL A 106 -12.19 18.82 12.32
CA VAL A 106 -13.22 18.39 13.28
C VAL A 106 -13.38 19.37 14.44
N CYS A 107 -12.30 19.98 14.92
CA CYS A 107 -12.30 20.77 16.15
C CYS A 107 -12.15 22.28 15.94
N LYS A 108 -11.83 22.75 14.72
CA LYS A 108 -11.63 24.17 14.40
C LYS A 108 -12.45 24.64 13.19
N ASP A 109 -13.41 23.85 12.75
CA ASP A 109 -14.31 24.15 11.63
C ASP A 109 -13.59 24.47 10.30
N GLU A 110 -12.36 23.99 10.12
CA GLU A 110 -11.68 24.07 8.82
C GLU A 110 -12.21 23.00 7.85
N ILE A 111 -12.13 23.27 6.55
CA ILE A 111 -12.46 22.26 5.55
C ILE A 111 -11.32 21.22 5.39
N PRO A 112 -11.63 19.92 5.28
CA PRO A 112 -10.66 18.88 4.94
C PRO A 112 -10.00 19.15 3.59
N TRP A 113 -8.78 18.62 3.38
CA TRP A 113 -8.11 18.80 2.08
C TRP A 113 -8.98 18.29 0.94
N ALA A 114 -9.67 17.16 1.07
CA ALA A 114 -10.52 16.60 0.01
C ALA A 114 -11.63 17.55 -0.49
N GLU A 115 -12.05 18.51 0.33
CA GLU A 115 -13.19 19.41 0.04
C GLU A 115 -12.75 20.79 -0.46
N GLU A 116 -11.47 21.14 -0.33
CA GLU A 116 -10.97 22.41 -0.88
C GLU A 116 -11.07 22.43 -2.41
N PRO A 117 -11.28 23.59 -3.05
CA PRO A 117 -11.21 23.70 -4.50
C PRO A 117 -9.80 23.41 -5.02
N CYS A 118 -9.68 22.94 -6.26
CA CYS A 118 -8.39 22.87 -6.93
C CYS A 118 -7.82 24.28 -7.14
N ILE A 119 -6.54 24.47 -6.83
CA ILE A 119 -5.83 25.73 -7.04
C ILE A 119 -4.66 25.45 -7.98
N SER A 120 -4.50 26.29 -9.01
CA SER A 120 -3.31 26.24 -9.87
C SER A 120 -2.11 26.74 -9.08
N LEU A 121 -1.04 25.94 -9.03
CA LEU A 121 0.22 26.33 -8.39
C LEU A 121 1.26 26.60 -9.49
N GLU A 122 1.52 27.88 -9.78
CA GLU A 122 2.62 28.27 -10.67
C GLU A 122 3.98 28.19 -9.97
N THR A 123 4.00 28.42 -8.65
CA THR A 123 5.18 28.33 -7.79
C THR A 123 4.84 27.58 -6.50
N PRO A 124 5.73 26.72 -5.98
CA PRO A 124 5.48 26.00 -4.75
C PRO A 124 5.38 26.95 -3.56
N GLN A 125 4.44 26.70 -2.65
CA GLN A 125 4.28 27.45 -1.40
C GLN A 125 4.88 26.62 -0.26
N CYS A 126 6.18 26.81 -0.05
CA CYS A 126 6.94 26.06 0.96
C CYS A 126 7.22 26.90 2.21
N PRO A 127 7.02 26.35 3.42
CA PRO A 127 7.42 27.01 4.65
C PRO A 127 8.95 27.06 4.79
N ALA A 128 9.44 27.95 5.66
CA ALA A 128 10.88 28.14 5.86
C ALA A 128 11.61 26.83 6.16
N GLY A 129 12.74 26.62 5.48
CA GLY A 129 13.56 25.41 5.57
C GLY A 129 13.23 24.35 4.52
N PHE A 130 12.11 24.47 3.79
CA PHE A 130 11.81 23.64 2.61
C PHE A 130 12.18 24.39 1.33
N ASP A 131 13.48 24.70 1.18
CA ASP A 131 13.98 25.45 0.02
C ASP A 131 13.84 24.64 -1.28
N LEU A 132 13.87 23.32 -1.17
CA LEU A 132 13.53 22.37 -2.21
C LEU A 132 12.25 21.62 -1.80
N PRO A 133 11.20 21.62 -2.63
CA PRO A 133 10.04 20.74 -2.47
C PRO A 133 10.42 19.26 -2.28
N PRO A 134 10.05 18.62 -1.17
CA PRO A 134 10.31 17.20 -0.99
C PRO A 134 9.42 16.38 -1.93
N LEU A 135 9.90 15.19 -2.30
CA LEU A 135 9.17 14.23 -3.12
C LEU A 135 8.71 13.05 -2.27
N ILE A 136 7.41 12.77 -2.26
CA ILE A 136 6.84 11.57 -1.67
C ILE A 136 6.40 10.62 -2.79
N LEU A 137 6.95 9.42 -2.80
CA LEU A 137 6.56 8.32 -3.66
C LEU A 137 5.70 7.34 -2.87
N PHE A 138 4.39 7.37 -3.09
CA PHE A 138 3.41 6.55 -2.38
C PHE A 138 2.90 5.43 -3.30
N SER A 139 3.23 4.18 -2.99
CA SER A 139 2.72 3.00 -3.67
C SER A 139 1.51 2.37 -2.95
N MET A 140 0.46 2.07 -3.71
CA MET A 140 -0.68 1.25 -3.32
C MET A 140 -0.63 -0.05 -4.13
N ASP A 141 -0.17 -1.15 -3.49
CA ASP A 141 0.11 -2.43 -4.16
C ASP A 141 -1.13 -2.96 -4.89
N GLY A 142 -0.96 -3.44 -6.12
CA GLY A 142 -2.04 -4.07 -6.88
C GLY A 142 -3.21 -3.14 -7.24
N PHE A 143 -3.07 -1.81 -7.08
CA PHE A 143 -4.09 -0.84 -7.47
C PHE A 143 -4.21 -0.79 -9.01
N ARG A 144 -5.05 -1.66 -9.56
CA ARG A 144 -5.36 -1.71 -10.98
C ARG A 144 -5.95 -0.38 -11.44
N ALA A 145 -5.44 0.15 -12.55
CA ALA A 145 -5.90 1.42 -13.13
C ALA A 145 -7.43 1.49 -13.38
N GLU A 146 -8.08 0.36 -13.64
CA GLU A 146 -9.54 0.27 -13.84
C GLU A 146 -10.32 0.59 -12.55
N TYR A 147 -9.75 0.38 -11.35
CA TYR A 147 -10.40 0.76 -10.10
C TYR A 147 -10.70 2.26 -10.03
N LEU A 148 -9.78 3.10 -10.51
CA LEU A 148 -10.00 4.55 -10.56
C LEU A 148 -10.95 4.96 -11.70
N GLN A 149 -11.11 4.13 -12.73
CA GLN A 149 -12.05 4.40 -13.81
C GLN A 149 -13.48 4.09 -13.37
N THR A 150 -13.67 3.01 -12.61
CA THR A 150 -15.00 2.50 -12.24
C THR A 150 -15.47 2.99 -10.88
N TRP A 151 -14.58 3.07 -9.89
CA TRP A 151 -14.93 3.31 -8.48
C TRP A 151 -14.53 4.70 -7.96
N SER A 152 -14.11 5.62 -8.83
CA SER A 152 -13.63 6.96 -8.42
C SER A 152 -14.59 7.74 -7.51
N SER A 153 -15.91 7.59 -7.65
CA SER A 153 -16.88 8.26 -6.78
C SER A 153 -16.84 7.79 -5.32
N LEU A 154 -16.26 6.62 -5.06
CA LEU A 154 -16.06 6.07 -3.71
C LEU A 154 -14.70 6.46 -3.11
N LEU A 155 -13.87 7.17 -3.88
CA LEU A 155 -12.47 7.46 -3.55
C LEU A 155 -12.20 8.98 -3.65
N PRO A 156 -12.82 9.80 -2.78
CA PRO A 156 -12.79 11.25 -2.90
C PRO A 156 -11.38 11.85 -2.85
N ASN A 157 -10.46 11.30 -2.06
CA ASN A 157 -9.10 11.83 -1.94
C ASN A 157 -8.29 11.57 -3.21
N ILE A 158 -8.32 10.34 -3.71
CA ILE A 158 -7.63 9.94 -4.95
C ILE A 158 -8.27 10.66 -6.15
N GLN A 159 -9.60 10.77 -6.18
CA GLN A 159 -10.32 11.49 -7.24
C GLN A 159 -9.99 12.99 -7.23
N LYS A 160 -9.83 13.62 -6.06
CA LYS A 160 -9.34 14.99 -5.97
C LYS A 160 -7.92 15.10 -6.50
N LEU A 161 -7.01 14.22 -6.09
CA LEU A 161 -5.61 14.24 -6.57
C LEU A 161 -5.54 14.10 -8.10
N LYS A 162 -6.34 13.20 -8.68
CA LYS A 162 -6.49 13.04 -10.13
C LYS A 162 -7.04 14.29 -10.81
N THR A 163 -7.98 14.99 -10.18
CA THR A 163 -8.66 16.17 -10.75
C THR A 163 -7.79 17.42 -10.69
N CYS A 164 -7.09 17.64 -9.58
CA CYS A 164 -6.25 18.82 -9.38
C CYS A 164 -4.80 18.62 -9.85
N GLY A 165 -4.35 17.37 -10.01
CA GLY A 165 -2.97 17.02 -10.38
C GLY A 165 -2.82 16.53 -11.82
N THR A 166 -1.72 15.83 -12.07
CA THR A 166 -1.46 15.17 -13.35
C THR A 166 -1.72 13.67 -13.24
N HIS A 167 -2.53 13.12 -14.14
CA HIS A 167 -2.90 11.71 -14.14
C HIS A 167 -2.88 11.11 -15.56
N SER A 168 -2.33 9.89 -15.66
CA SER A 168 -2.48 9.03 -16.83
C SER A 168 -3.58 7.99 -16.59
N LYS A 169 -4.35 7.63 -17.63
CA LYS A 169 -5.38 6.57 -17.56
C LYS A 169 -4.83 5.24 -17.05
N TYR A 170 -3.55 4.98 -17.26
CA TYR A 170 -2.81 3.85 -16.73
C TYR A 170 -1.30 4.13 -16.78
N MET A 171 -0.55 3.43 -15.94
CA MET A 171 0.90 3.29 -16.04
C MET A 171 1.23 1.85 -16.40
N ARG A 172 2.11 1.62 -17.37
CA ARG A 172 2.47 0.27 -17.81
C ARG A 172 3.61 -0.28 -16.94
N ALA A 173 3.29 -1.33 -16.17
CA ALA A 173 4.24 -2.14 -15.43
C ALA A 173 5.27 -2.84 -16.36
N VAL A 174 6.42 -3.22 -15.81
CA VAL A 174 7.37 -4.15 -16.45
C VAL A 174 6.91 -5.59 -16.32
N TYR A 175 7.48 -6.46 -17.15
CA TYR A 175 7.23 -7.89 -17.11
C TYR A 175 8.30 -8.61 -16.28
N PRO A 176 7.93 -9.56 -15.41
CA PRO A 176 6.57 -9.94 -15.01
C PRO A 176 5.91 -8.87 -14.13
N THR A 177 4.58 -8.77 -14.19
CA THR A 177 3.79 -7.83 -13.37
C THR A 177 3.65 -8.34 -11.94
N LYS A 178 4.74 -8.20 -11.18
CA LYS A 178 4.94 -8.66 -9.79
C LYS A 178 5.55 -7.56 -8.94
N THR A 179 5.31 -7.63 -7.63
CA THR A 179 5.66 -6.60 -6.66
C THR A 179 7.12 -6.17 -6.66
N PHE A 180 8.05 -7.07 -6.38
CA PHE A 180 9.45 -6.71 -6.22
C PHE A 180 10.10 -6.22 -7.54
N PRO A 181 9.87 -6.87 -8.70
CA PRO A 181 10.38 -6.37 -9.97
C PRO A 181 9.90 -4.95 -10.28
N ASN A 182 8.61 -4.67 -10.11
CA ASN A 182 8.03 -3.39 -10.51
C ASN A 182 8.39 -2.25 -9.54
N HIS A 183 8.31 -2.48 -8.22
CA HIS A 183 8.72 -1.47 -7.26
C HIS A 183 10.21 -1.11 -7.40
N TYR A 184 11.08 -2.09 -7.65
CA TYR A 184 12.50 -1.82 -7.82
C TYR A 184 12.82 -1.20 -9.19
N THR A 185 12.06 -1.54 -10.24
CA THR A 185 12.08 -0.81 -11.51
C THR A 185 11.73 0.67 -11.32
N ILE A 186 10.67 1.00 -10.58
CA ILE A 186 10.23 2.40 -10.37
C ILE A 186 11.35 3.27 -9.80
N VAL A 187 12.11 2.74 -8.83
CA VAL A 187 13.18 3.50 -8.18
C VAL A 187 14.53 3.42 -8.85
N THR A 188 14.72 2.57 -9.86
CA THR A 188 16.01 2.44 -10.58
C THR A 188 15.93 2.90 -12.04
N GLY A 189 14.74 2.94 -12.64
CA GLY A 189 14.55 3.17 -14.07
C GLY A 189 15.05 2.03 -14.97
N LEU A 190 15.35 0.86 -14.40
CA LEU A 190 15.92 -0.29 -15.11
C LEU A 190 14.88 -1.38 -15.34
N TYR A 191 15.07 -2.20 -16.38
CA TYR A 191 14.30 -3.44 -16.54
C TYR A 191 14.74 -4.52 -15.53
N PRO A 192 13.87 -5.49 -15.20
CA PRO A 192 14.21 -6.60 -14.31
C PRO A 192 15.46 -7.38 -14.71
N GLU A 193 15.66 -7.60 -16.02
CA GLU A 193 16.87 -8.26 -16.51
C GLU A 193 18.16 -7.50 -16.17
N SER A 194 18.09 -6.17 -16.01
CA SER A 194 19.25 -5.32 -15.68
C SER A 194 19.45 -5.13 -14.17
N HIS A 195 18.37 -4.87 -13.42
CA HIS A 195 18.46 -4.63 -11.97
C HIS A 195 18.50 -5.92 -11.14
N GLY A 196 18.27 -7.09 -11.76
CA GLY A 196 18.48 -8.42 -11.18
C GLY A 196 17.33 -8.97 -10.34
N ILE A 197 16.29 -8.18 -10.07
CA ILE A 197 15.10 -8.62 -9.33
C ILE A 197 14.02 -9.01 -10.34
N ILE A 198 14.07 -10.27 -10.80
CA ILE A 198 13.27 -10.72 -11.95
C ILE A 198 11.89 -11.26 -11.58
N ASP A 199 11.69 -11.64 -10.32
CA ASP A 199 10.42 -12.11 -9.76
C ASP A 199 10.50 -12.05 -8.22
N ASN A 200 9.36 -12.24 -7.54
CA ASN A 200 9.28 -12.40 -6.09
C ASN A 200 9.97 -13.70 -5.60
N ASN A 201 10.19 -14.67 -6.51
CA ASN A 201 10.95 -15.89 -6.25
C ASN A 201 11.87 -16.21 -7.44
N MET A 202 13.16 -16.42 -7.18
CA MET A 202 14.15 -16.68 -8.24
C MET A 202 15.32 -17.52 -7.71
N TYR A 203 16.13 -18.05 -8.62
CA TYR A 203 17.34 -18.79 -8.31
C TYR A 203 18.50 -18.19 -9.11
N ASP A 204 19.67 -18.07 -8.49
CA ASP A 204 20.90 -17.65 -9.15
C ASP A 204 21.90 -18.79 -9.09
N VAL A 205 22.27 -19.33 -10.24
CA VAL A 205 23.19 -20.48 -10.34
C VAL A 205 24.62 -20.13 -9.93
N HIS A 206 25.05 -18.87 -10.08
CA HIS A 206 26.39 -18.44 -9.71
C HIS A 206 26.54 -18.23 -8.21
N LEU A 207 25.47 -17.75 -7.56
CA LEU A 207 25.40 -17.67 -6.10
C LEU A 207 25.06 -19.04 -5.48
N ASN A 208 24.39 -19.90 -6.25
CA ASN A 208 23.74 -21.11 -5.79
C ASN A 208 22.75 -20.86 -4.63
N GLU A 209 21.94 -19.80 -4.78
CA GLU A 209 21.01 -19.33 -3.75
C GLU A 209 19.61 -19.11 -4.30
N HIS A 210 18.61 -19.21 -3.43
CA HIS A 210 17.21 -18.95 -3.74
C HIS A 210 16.75 -17.64 -3.11
N PHE A 211 16.22 -16.74 -3.92
CA PHE A 211 15.55 -15.54 -3.42
C PHE A 211 14.06 -15.82 -3.20
N SER A 212 13.53 -15.37 -2.08
CA SER A 212 12.11 -15.37 -1.78
C SER A 212 11.76 -14.24 -0.79
N LEU A 213 10.55 -13.70 -0.88
CA LEU A 213 10.07 -12.63 0.00
C LEU A 213 9.97 -13.04 1.48
N SER A 214 9.74 -14.33 1.73
CA SER A 214 9.67 -14.91 3.08
C SER A 214 11.04 -15.33 3.62
N GLY A 215 12.07 -15.36 2.78
CA GLY A 215 13.43 -15.73 3.15
C GLY A 215 14.26 -14.55 3.64
N THR A 216 15.39 -14.84 4.29
CA THR A 216 16.41 -13.85 4.69
C THR A 216 17.28 -13.41 3.51
N GLU A 217 17.29 -14.19 2.44
CA GLU A 217 18.04 -13.94 1.20
C GLU A 217 17.70 -12.61 0.55
N LYS A 218 16.48 -12.10 0.76
CA LYS A 218 16.08 -10.78 0.27
C LYS A 218 16.95 -9.64 0.80
N PHE A 219 17.61 -9.81 1.95
CA PHE A 219 18.49 -8.81 2.55
C PHE A 219 19.93 -8.84 2.01
N LYS A 220 20.29 -9.80 1.13
CA LYS A 220 21.65 -9.86 0.56
C LYS A 220 21.79 -8.88 -0.62
N PRO A 221 22.76 -7.94 -0.59
CA PRO A 221 23.00 -7.00 -1.69
C PRO A 221 23.35 -7.65 -3.03
N SER A 222 23.82 -8.91 -3.04
CA SER A 222 24.13 -9.67 -4.26
C SER A 222 22.95 -9.79 -5.23
N TRP A 223 21.71 -9.71 -4.73
CA TRP A 223 20.49 -9.73 -5.54
C TRP A 223 20.21 -8.39 -6.22
N TRP A 224 20.58 -7.28 -5.62
CA TRP A 224 20.10 -5.95 -5.98
C TRP A 224 21.15 -5.22 -6.81
N LYS A 225 20.88 -5.01 -8.10
CA LYS A 225 21.77 -4.27 -9.01
C LYS A 225 21.20 -2.87 -9.30
N GLY A 226 21.95 -2.08 -10.06
CA GLY A 226 21.58 -0.70 -10.37
C GLY A 226 21.70 0.23 -9.17
N GLN A 227 21.16 1.44 -9.30
CA GLN A 227 21.20 2.48 -8.27
C GLN A 227 19.78 2.97 -8.01
N PRO A 228 19.18 2.63 -6.86
CA PRO A 228 17.87 3.15 -6.50
C PRO A 228 17.95 4.65 -6.16
N ILE A 229 16.86 5.38 -6.43
CA ILE A 229 16.79 6.84 -6.36
C ILE A 229 17.19 7.41 -5.00
N TRP A 230 16.97 6.69 -3.89
CA TRP A 230 17.43 7.13 -2.57
C TRP A 230 18.97 7.24 -2.51
N LEU A 231 19.72 6.32 -3.11
CA LEU A 231 21.17 6.44 -3.22
C LEU A 231 21.57 7.57 -4.16
N THR A 232 20.87 7.70 -5.30
CA THR A 232 21.11 8.81 -6.25
C THR A 232 20.94 10.18 -5.59
N ALA A 233 19.92 10.33 -4.74
CA ALA A 233 19.67 11.53 -3.95
C ALA A 233 20.79 11.75 -2.91
N MET A 234 21.16 10.70 -2.17
CA MET A 234 22.21 10.76 -1.15
C MET A 234 23.59 11.11 -1.71
N TYR A 235 23.97 10.58 -2.87
CA TYR A 235 25.21 10.95 -3.55
C TYR A 235 25.22 12.42 -4.03
N GLN A 236 24.06 13.06 -4.09
CA GLN A 236 23.89 14.47 -4.45
C GLN A 236 23.52 15.33 -3.23
N ASN A 237 23.87 14.87 -2.02
CA ASN A 237 23.70 15.58 -0.75
C ASN A 237 22.25 15.84 -0.33
N LEU A 238 21.29 15.08 -0.86
CA LEU A 238 19.90 15.03 -0.38
C LEU A 238 19.70 13.86 0.58
N LYS A 239 18.68 13.92 1.43
CA LYS A 239 18.37 12.83 2.37
C LYS A 239 17.17 12.01 1.91
N ALA A 240 17.16 10.72 2.26
CA ALA A 240 16.09 9.79 1.91
C ALA A 240 15.47 9.11 3.14
N GLY A 241 14.14 9.07 3.19
CA GLY A 241 13.34 8.43 4.23
C GLY A 241 12.34 7.42 3.66
N THR A 242 12.58 6.12 3.84
CA THR A 242 11.79 5.06 3.21
C THR A 242 10.95 4.30 4.23
N PHE A 243 9.64 4.54 4.25
CA PHE A 243 8.70 3.72 5.02
C PHE A 243 8.16 2.59 4.15
N PHE A 244 8.92 1.50 4.14
CA PHE A 244 8.75 0.31 3.30
C PHE A 244 8.89 0.59 1.81
N TRP A 245 9.87 -0.07 1.19
CA TRP A 245 10.00 -0.20 -0.26
C TRP A 245 10.93 -1.37 -0.57
N PRO A 246 10.65 -2.23 -1.57
CA PRO A 246 11.57 -3.29 -1.96
C PRO A 246 12.99 -2.77 -2.22
N GLY A 247 13.96 -3.25 -1.43
CA GLY A 247 15.38 -2.87 -1.51
C GLY A 247 15.80 -1.76 -0.55
N SER A 248 14.87 -1.06 0.09
CA SER A 248 15.18 0.03 1.04
C SER A 248 15.74 -0.47 2.38
N ASP A 249 15.44 -1.72 2.76
CA ASP A 249 15.97 -2.41 3.93
C ASP A 249 17.16 -3.32 3.58
N VAL A 250 17.86 -2.99 2.49
CA VAL A 250 19.05 -3.70 1.99
C VAL A 250 20.23 -2.73 1.86
N PRO A 251 21.47 -3.11 2.26
CA PRO A 251 22.64 -2.25 2.11
C PRO A 251 23.17 -2.30 0.67
N ILE A 252 22.42 -1.71 -0.26
CA ILE A 252 22.77 -1.65 -1.69
C ILE A 252 23.97 -0.71 -1.85
N ASN A 253 25.03 -1.18 -2.51
CA ASN A 253 26.32 -0.49 -2.53
C ASN A 253 26.79 -0.09 -1.12
N GLU A 254 26.64 -1.04 -0.18
CA GLU A 254 27.01 -0.90 1.24
C GLU A 254 26.27 0.22 1.99
N THR A 255 25.18 0.74 1.43
CA THR A 255 24.49 1.94 1.93
C THR A 255 22.99 1.71 2.09
N TYR A 256 22.43 2.16 3.22
CA TYR A 256 20.98 2.25 3.46
C TYR A 256 20.47 3.69 3.22
N PRO A 257 19.16 3.90 2.98
CA PRO A 257 18.56 5.23 3.11
C PRO A 257 18.86 5.86 4.49
N ASN A 258 18.90 7.19 4.59
CA ASN A 258 19.17 7.88 5.86
C ASN A 258 18.20 7.47 6.97
N LEU A 259 16.92 7.31 6.61
CA LEU A 259 15.89 6.72 7.47
C LEU A 259 15.22 5.59 6.69
N TYR A 260 15.09 4.42 7.31
CA TYR A 260 14.36 3.31 6.72
C TYR A 260 13.64 2.48 7.78
N ARG A 261 12.69 1.66 7.34
CA ARG A 261 11.99 0.68 8.17
C ARG A 261 12.10 -0.69 7.51
N VAL A 262 12.49 -1.69 8.30
CA VAL A 262 12.47 -3.09 7.87
C VAL A 262 11.01 -3.52 7.71
N PHE A 263 10.68 -4.15 6.57
CA PHE A 263 9.29 -4.49 6.27
C PHE A 263 8.61 -5.30 7.39
N ASN A 264 7.46 -4.81 7.85
CA ASN A 264 6.57 -5.50 8.79
C ASN A 264 5.11 -5.20 8.42
N SER A 265 4.40 -6.21 7.91
CA SER A 265 3.01 -6.07 7.46
C SER A 265 2.02 -5.78 8.58
N SER A 266 2.39 -6.01 9.84
CA SER A 266 1.53 -5.72 11.00
C SER A 266 1.45 -4.22 11.36
N VAL A 267 2.34 -3.39 10.82
CA VAL A 267 2.31 -1.92 11.05
C VAL A 267 1.12 -1.33 10.30
N THR A 268 0.24 -0.62 11.02
CA THR A 268 -0.99 -0.05 10.44
C THR A 268 -0.68 1.10 9.50
N TYR A 269 -1.55 1.39 8.53
CA TYR A 269 -1.30 2.45 7.54
C TYR A 269 -1.17 3.82 8.18
N GLU A 270 -1.95 4.07 9.22
CA GLU A 270 -1.92 5.28 10.00
C GLU A 270 -0.58 5.48 10.71
N GLU A 271 0.01 4.41 11.27
CA GLU A 271 1.37 4.45 11.83
C GLU A 271 2.41 4.79 10.76
N ARG A 272 2.30 4.19 9.56
CA ARG A 272 3.23 4.48 8.44
C ARG A 272 3.16 5.95 8.05
N ILE A 273 1.95 6.49 7.89
CA ILE A 273 1.72 7.89 7.52
C ILE A 273 2.16 8.85 8.63
N SER A 274 1.83 8.55 9.88
CA SER A 274 2.23 9.35 11.03
C SER A 274 3.75 9.51 11.11
N GLU A 275 4.51 8.43 10.85
CA GLU A 275 5.97 8.49 10.84
C GLU A 275 6.52 9.33 9.66
N ILE A 276 5.92 9.24 8.47
CA ILE A 276 6.28 10.13 7.34
C ILE A 276 6.06 11.61 7.72
N LEU A 277 4.91 11.93 8.31
CA LEU A 277 4.58 13.28 8.78
C LEU A 277 5.55 13.75 9.86
N LYS A 278 5.94 12.87 10.77
CA LYS A 278 6.95 13.15 11.80
C LYS A 278 8.33 13.41 11.19
N TRP A 279 8.75 12.65 10.18
CA TRP A 279 10.02 12.90 9.47
C TRP A 279 9.99 14.25 8.72
N LEU A 280 8.83 14.71 8.24
CA LEU A 280 8.68 16.06 7.67
C LEU A 280 8.81 17.16 8.73
N ASP A 281 8.54 16.86 10.01
CA ASP A 281 8.72 17.81 11.12
C ASP A 281 10.16 17.91 11.64
N TYR A 282 11.08 17.07 11.13
CA TYR A 282 12.49 17.11 11.51
C TYR A 282 13.15 18.44 11.11
N THR A 283 14.27 18.75 11.78
CA THR A 283 15.11 19.88 11.43
C THR A 283 15.63 19.74 9.99
N LYS A 284 15.90 20.85 9.29
CA LYS A 284 16.41 20.81 7.92
C LYS A 284 17.68 19.94 7.77
N SER A 285 18.52 19.89 8.80
CA SER A 285 19.73 19.08 8.83
C SER A 285 19.47 17.58 8.88
N GLU A 286 18.30 17.12 9.31
CA GLU A 286 17.96 15.70 9.49
C GLU A 286 16.81 15.24 8.59
N ARG A 287 16.00 16.18 8.12
CA ARG A 287 14.81 15.93 7.32
C ARG A 287 15.15 15.36 5.93
N PRO A 288 14.48 14.28 5.50
CA PRO A 288 14.59 13.79 4.13
C PRO A 288 14.05 14.76 3.07
N ASP A 289 14.58 14.66 1.85
CA ASP A 289 14.08 15.33 0.65
C ASP A 289 13.29 14.36 -0.23
N PHE A 290 13.62 13.06 -0.16
CA PHE A 290 12.92 11.98 -0.85
C PHE A 290 12.30 11.02 0.16
N TYR A 291 11.04 10.65 -0.07
CA TYR A 291 10.28 9.76 0.79
C TYR A 291 9.64 8.63 -0.01
N THR A 292 9.58 7.44 0.60
CA THR A 292 8.70 6.37 0.11
C THR A 292 7.67 5.99 1.16
N LEU A 293 6.46 5.69 0.71
CA LEU A 293 5.39 5.12 1.51
C LEU A 293 4.77 3.95 0.73
N TYR A 294 4.52 2.84 1.40
CA TYR A 294 3.91 1.66 0.80
C TYR A 294 2.75 1.15 1.66
N ILE A 295 1.65 0.81 0.99
CA ILE A 295 0.57 -0.01 1.55
C ILE A 295 0.32 -1.24 0.66
N ASP A 296 -0.05 -2.34 1.30
CA ASP A 296 -0.27 -3.65 0.67
C ASP A 296 -1.71 -3.86 0.15
N GLU A 297 -2.59 -2.88 0.35
CA GLU A 297 -3.92 -2.85 -0.25
C GLU A 297 -3.95 -1.92 -1.48
N PRO A 298 -4.74 -2.24 -2.52
CA PRO A 298 -5.75 -3.30 -2.58
C PRO A 298 -5.26 -4.70 -3.00
N ASP A 299 -3.95 -4.96 -3.14
CA ASP A 299 -3.41 -6.27 -3.59
C ASP A 299 -3.88 -7.44 -2.72
N SER A 300 -3.74 -7.30 -1.40
CA SER A 300 -4.12 -8.34 -0.43
C SER A 300 -5.60 -8.76 -0.55
N SER A 301 -6.51 -7.78 -0.60
CA SER A 301 -7.94 -8.03 -0.81
C SER A 301 -8.23 -8.52 -2.23
N GLY A 302 -7.49 -8.03 -3.23
CA GLY A 302 -7.59 -8.48 -4.62
C GLY A 302 -7.26 -9.97 -4.77
N HIS A 303 -6.23 -10.44 -4.08
CA HIS A 303 -5.86 -11.86 -4.02
C HIS A 303 -6.88 -12.70 -3.25
N SER A 304 -7.37 -12.19 -2.12
CA SER A 304 -8.28 -12.94 -1.24
C SER A 304 -9.69 -13.09 -1.81
N PHE A 305 -10.19 -12.06 -2.51
CA PHE A 305 -11.59 -11.96 -2.91
C PHE A 305 -11.82 -11.77 -4.42
N GLY A 306 -10.75 -11.60 -5.20
CA GLY A 306 -10.83 -11.25 -6.61
C GLY A 306 -11.04 -9.75 -6.85
N PRO A 307 -10.68 -9.24 -8.04
CA PRO A 307 -10.61 -7.80 -8.32
C PRO A 307 -11.95 -7.07 -8.31
N VAL A 308 -13.08 -7.78 -8.38
CA VAL A 308 -14.43 -7.20 -8.34
C VAL A 308 -15.19 -7.86 -7.19
N SER A 309 -15.06 -7.30 -6.00
CA SER A 309 -15.59 -7.86 -4.76
C SER A 309 -15.84 -6.77 -3.72
N GLY A 310 -16.75 -7.02 -2.76
CA GLY A 310 -16.96 -6.10 -1.63
C GLY A 310 -15.70 -5.91 -0.77
N GLY A 311 -14.83 -6.92 -0.69
CA GLY A 311 -13.53 -6.84 -0.03
C GLY A 311 -12.62 -5.80 -0.69
N VAL A 312 -12.48 -5.85 -2.02
CA VAL A 312 -11.70 -4.85 -2.77
C VAL A 312 -12.29 -3.45 -2.67
N ILE A 313 -13.62 -3.29 -2.71
CA ILE A 313 -14.24 -1.96 -2.53
C ILE A 313 -13.87 -1.37 -1.17
N LYS A 314 -13.91 -2.17 -0.10
CA LYS A 314 -13.49 -1.73 1.24
C LYS A 314 -12.00 -1.39 1.28
N ALA A 315 -11.15 -2.21 0.68
CA ALA A 315 -9.71 -1.97 0.61
C ALA A 315 -9.36 -0.69 -0.16
N LEU A 316 -10.06 -0.41 -1.26
CA LEU A 316 -9.91 0.84 -2.01
C LEU A 316 -10.29 2.05 -1.15
N GLN A 317 -11.38 1.97 -0.38
CA GLN A 317 -11.75 3.04 0.55
C GLN A 317 -10.73 3.23 1.67
N ILE A 318 -10.12 2.15 2.17
CA ILE A 318 -9.03 2.23 3.16
C ILE A 318 -7.80 2.92 2.54
N ALA A 319 -7.41 2.56 1.31
CA ALA A 319 -6.31 3.20 0.61
C ALA A 319 -6.58 4.69 0.32
N ASP A 320 -7.82 5.05 -0.03
CA ASP A 320 -8.24 6.44 -0.20
C ASP A 320 -8.18 7.23 1.12
N GLN A 321 -8.62 6.64 2.23
CA GLN A 321 -8.53 7.23 3.56
C GLN A 321 -7.08 7.42 4.01
N ALA A 322 -6.20 6.46 3.71
CA ALA A 322 -4.77 6.58 3.95
C ALA A 322 -4.16 7.77 3.19
N LEU A 323 -4.51 7.97 1.91
CA LEU A 323 -4.12 9.16 1.17
C LEU A 323 -4.71 10.44 1.78
N GLY A 324 -5.98 10.42 2.19
CA GLY A 324 -6.62 11.55 2.86
C GLY A 324 -5.90 11.95 4.15
N MET A 325 -5.53 10.98 4.98
CA MET A 325 -4.77 11.21 6.21
C MET A 325 -3.41 11.87 5.92
N LEU A 326 -2.70 11.41 4.89
CA LEU A 326 -1.45 12.05 4.45
C LEU A 326 -1.70 13.50 4.01
N MET A 327 -2.69 13.74 3.14
CA MET A 327 -2.97 15.07 2.60
C MET A 327 -3.43 16.07 3.67
N ASP A 328 -4.28 15.65 4.60
CA ASP A 328 -4.69 16.47 5.75
C ASP A 328 -3.49 16.77 6.68
N GLY A 329 -2.62 15.78 6.92
CA GLY A 329 -1.39 15.96 7.68
C GLY A 329 -0.41 16.94 7.01
N LEU A 330 -0.31 16.91 5.68
CA LEU A 330 0.44 17.90 4.89
C LEU A 330 -0.23 19.27 4.94
N LYS A 331 -1.57 19.35 4.91
CA LYS A 331 -2.32 20.61 5.03
C LYS A 331 -2.05 21.29 6.36
N GLN A 332 -2.16 20.54 7.46
CA GLN A 332 -1.89 21.02 8.82
C GLN A 332 -0.46 21.59 8.98
N ARG A 333 0.49 21.12 8.18
CA ARG A 333 1.89 21.58 8.15
C ARG A 333 2.18 22.67 7.11
N ASN A 334 1.16 23.13 6.38
CA ASN A 334 1.30 24.02 5.22
C ASN A 334 2.21 23.46 4.12
N LEU A 335 2.24 22.13 3.96
CA LEU A 335 3.07 21.41 2.98
C LEU A 335 2.29 20.88 1.77
N HIS A 336 0.96 20.84 1.83
CA HIS A 336 0.09 20.37 0.73
C HIS A 336 0.23 21.15 -0.59
N LYS A 337 0.84 22.35 -0.56
CA LYS A 337 1.18 23.19 -1.73
C LYS A 337 2.69 23.30 -1.97
N CYS A 338 3.48 22.50 -1.24
CA CYS A 338 4.94 22.44 -1.33
C CYS A 338 5.38 21.06 -1.86
N VAL A 339 4.89 19.98 -1.24
CA VAL A 339 5.30 18.60 -1.54
C VAL A 339 4.94 18.22 -2.98
N ASN A 340 5.89 17.57 -3.66
CA ASN A 340 5.61 16.79 -4.86
C ASN A 340 5.15 15.39 -4.43
N LEU A 341 3.92 15.02 -4.77
CA LEU A 341 3.37 13.69 -4.44
C LEU A 341 3.18 12.88 -5.72
N ILE A 342 3.77 11.69 -5.76
CA ILE A 342 3.55 10.68 -6.79
C ILE A 342 2.84 9.50 -6.14
N VAL A 343 1.56 9.27 -6.49
CA VAL A 343 0.81 8.07 -6.13
C VAL A 343 0.86 7.08 -7.29
N VAL A 344 1.34 5.87 -7.02
CA VAL A 344 1.56 4.82 -8.02
C VAL A 344 1.08 3.47 -7.53
N ALA A 345 1.06 2.51 -8.47
CA ALA A 345 0.98 1.09 -8.19
C ALA A 345 2.04 0.39 -9.03
N ASP A 346 2.43 -0.78 -8.57
CA ASP A 346 3.39 -1.67 -9.20
C ASP A 346 2.77 -2.52 -10.31
N HIS A 347 1.53 -2.98 -10.12
CA HIS A 347 0.76 -3.73 -11.11
C HIS A 347 -0.76 -3.61 -10.90
N GLY A 348 -1.52 -4.26 -11.78
CA GLY A 348 -2.95 -4.46 -11.60
C GLY A 348 -3.28 -5.82 -10.98
N MET A 349 -4.54 -6.23 -11.11
CA MET A 349 -5.07 -7.49 -10.57
C MET A 349 -6.01 -8.15 -11.58
N GLU A 350 -6.08 -9.47 -11.58
CA GLU A 350 -6.94 -10.25 -12.48
C GLU A 350 -7.58 -11.44 -11.74
N MET A 351 -8.79 -11.79 -12.16
CA MET A 351 -9.52 -12.95 -11.63
C MET A 351 -8.94 -14.24 -12.20
N THR A 352 -8.75 -15.24 -11.35
CA THR A 352 -8.32 -16.59 -11.75
C THR A 352 -9.41 -17.61 -11.48
N TYR A 353 -9.40 -18.73 -12.21
CA TYR A 353 -10.40 -19.79 -12.04
C TYR A 353 -9.72 -21.16 -12.06
N CYS A 354 -10.14 -22.09 -11.19
CA CYS A 354 -9.60 -23.46 -11.18
C CYS A 354 -9.79 -24.21 -12.51
N ARG A 355 -10.79 -23.80 -13.31
CA ARG A 355 -11.04 -24.33 -14.66
C ARG A 355 -10.11 -23.75 -15.74
N GLN A 356 -9.33 -22.71 -15.43
CA GLN A 356 -8.39 -22.04 -16.32
C GLN A 356 -6.95 -22.30 -15.85
N LEU A 357 -6.62 -23.58 -15.65
CA LEU A 357 -5.30 -24.05 -15.25
C LEU A 357 -4.74 -25.01 -16.30
N GLU A 358 -3.53 -24.73 -16.77
CA GLU A 358 -2.77 -25.61 -17.66
C GLU A 358 -1.76 -26.40 -16.83
N TYR A 359 -2.03 -27.69 -16.63
CA TYR A 359 -1.19 -28.60 -15.85
C TYR A 359 -0.09 -29.21 -16.70
N MET A 360 1.17 -29.13 -16.27
CA MET A 360 2.28 -29.72 -17.02
C MET A 360 2.17 -31.24 -17.16
N THR A 361 1.50 -31.93 -16.23
CA THR A 361 1.18 -33.37 -16.32
C THR A 361 0.34 -33.74 -17.55
N ASN A 362 -0.35 -32.78 -18.18
CA ASN A 362 -1.05 -33.00 -19.45
C ASN A 362 -0.13 -33.07 -20.67
N TYR A 363 1.13 -32.65 -20.53
CA TYR A 363 2.10 -32.54 -21.63
C TYR A 363 3.29 -33.47 -21.43
N PHE A 364 3.61 -33.83 -20.19
CA PHE A 364 4.72 -34.70 -19.83
C PHE A 364 4.23 -35.90 -19.03
N LYS A 365 4.75 -37.09 -19.37
CA LYS A 365 4.48 -38.32 -18.60
C LYS A 365 5.08 -38.27 -17.18
N GLN A 366 6.19 -37.56 -17.02
CA GLN A 366 6.90 -37.38 -15.76
C GLN A 366 7.38 -35.93 -15.65
N ILE A 367 7.23 -35.34 -14.46
CA ILE A 367 7.69 -33.98 -14.17
C ILE A 367 8.98 -34.07 -13.33
N ASP A 368 10.11 -34.11 -14.03
CA ASP A 368 11.47 -34.13 -13.48
C ASP A 368 12.09 -32.73 -13.32
N PHE A 369 11.44 -31.69 -13.82
CA PHE A 369 11.84 -30.30 -13.67
C PHE A 369 11.22 -29.58 -12.45
N TYR A 370 11.68 -28.37 -12.19
CA TYR A 370 11.07 -27.39 -11.29
C TYR A 370 10.34 -26.32 -12.12
N ILE A 371 9.16 -25.90 -11.66
CA ILE A 371 8.37 -24.82 -12.29
C ILE A 371 8.06 -23.73 -11.26
N TYR A 372 8.38 -22.49 -11.62
CA TYR A 372 7.78 -21.32 -10.99
C TYR A 372 6.38 -21.15 -11.62
N ALA A 373 5.34 -21.58 -10.92
CA ALA A 373 3.98 -21.60 -11.45
C ALA A 373 3.32 -20.22 -11.49
N GLY A 374 2.28 -20.06 -12.32
CA GLY A 374 1.47 -18.84 -12.39
C GLY A 374 1.33 -18.29 -13.82
N PRO A 375 1.07 -16.98 -13.97
CA PRO A 375 0.82 -16.35 -15.28
C PRO A 375 2.12 -15.98 -16.04
N ALA A 376 3.27 -16.03 -15.37
CA ALA A 376 4.59 -15.78 -15.93
C ALA A 376 5.53 -16.96 -15.62
N ALA A 377 5.05 -18.16 -15.94
CA ALA A 377 5.68 -19.38 -15.48
C ALA A 377 7.04 -19.63 -16.15
N ARG A 378 7.97 -20.19 -15.38
CA ARG A 378 9.34 -20.51 -15.80
C ARG A 378 9.68 -21.93 -15.42
N ILE A 379 10.42 -22.63 -16.27
CA ILE A 379 10.84 -24.01 -16.05
C ILE A 379 12.37 -24.10 -16.05
N ARG A 380 12.92 -24.84 -15.08
CA ARG A 380 14.35 -25.15 -14.98
C ARG A 380 14.58 -26.58 -14.50
N ALA A 381 15.82 -27.05 -14.58
CA ALA A 381 16.22 -28.29 -13.92
C ALA A 381 15.84 -28.28 -12.43
N ARG A 382 15.41 -29.43 -11.92
CA ARG A 382 15.14 -29.63 -10.49
C ARG A 382 16.44 -29.66 -9.68
N ASN A 383 17.45 -30.37 -10.19
CA ASN A 383 18.73 -30.59 -9.53
C ASN A 383 19.72 -29.47 -9.90
N VAL A 384 19.72 -28.40 -9.09
CA VAL A 384 20.59 -27.23 -9.24
C VAL A 384 21.69 -27.22 -8.16
N PRO A 385 22.90 -26.70 -8.44
CA PRO A 385 23.32 -26.04 -9.68
C PRO A 385 23.73 -27.03 -10.79
N LYS A 386 23.89 -28.32 -10.46
CA LYS A 386 24.53 -29.35 -11.30
C LYS A 386 23.96 -29.42 -12.72
N ASP A 387 22.64 -29.47 -12.84
CA ASP A 387 21.97 -29.69 -14.13
C ASP A 387 21.40 -28.39 -14.74
N TYR A 388 21.74 -27.22 -14.16
CA TYR A 388 21.16 -25.94 -14.58
C TYR A 388 21.48 -25.62 -16.05
N PHE A 389 22.74 -25.78 -16.46
CA PHE A 389 23.19 -25.48 -17.83
C PHE A 389 22.97 -26.62 -18.82
N THR A 390 22.87 -27.87 -18.35
CA THR A 390 22.69 -29.06 -19.19
C THR A 390 21.21 -29.42 -19.41
N PHE A 391 20.29 -28.72 -18.73
CA PHE A 391 18.85 -28.88 -18.91
C PHE A 391 18.42 -28.63 -20.36
N ASP A 392 17.74 -29.61 -20.97
CA ASP A 392 17.23 -29.55 -22.33
C ASP A 392 16.04 -28.58 -22.46
N SER A 393 16.37 -27.28 -22.46
CA SER A 393 15.40 -26.20 -22.55
C SER A 393 14.71 -26.16 -23.92
N GLU A 394 15.46 -26.42 -24.99
CA GLU A 394 14.94 -26.43 -26.37
C GLU A 394 13.97 -27.58 -26.59
N GLY A 395 14.33 -28.79 -26.15
CA GLY A 395 13.45 -29.96 -26.19
C GLY A 395 12.22 -29.77 -25.31
N THR A 396 12.35 -29.13 -24.14
CA THR A 396 11.20 -28.78 -23.28
C THR A 396 10.23 -27.84 -24.01
N VAL A 397 10.73 -26.77 -24.63
CA VAL A 397 9.89 -25.84 -25.41
C VAL A 397 9.22 -26.58 -26.57
N LYS A 398 9.98 -27.34 -27.36
CA LYS A 398 9.46 -28.15 -28.49
C LYS A 398 8.39 -29.15 -28.05
N ASN A 399 8.55 -29.75 -26.87
CA ASN A 399 7.58 -30.69 -26.29
C ASN A 399 6.31 -30.00 -25.77
N LEU A 400 6.32 -28.69 -25.56
CA LEU A 400 5.15 -27.91 -25.17
C LEU A 400 4.49 -27.18 -26.36
N THR A 401 5.20 -27.01 -27.47
CA THR A 401 4.71 -26.29 -28.66
C THR A 401 3.61 -27.07 -29.37
N CYS A 402 2.45 -26.41 -29.56
CA CYS A 402 1.33 -26.88 -30.39
C CYS A 402 0.83 -28.29 -30.02
N LYS A 403 0.78 -28.63 -28.72
CA LYS A 403 0.38 -29.98 -28.28
C LYS A 403 -1.12 -30.16 -28.13
N ARG A 404 -1.86 -29.10 -27.84
CA ARG A 404 -3.30 -29.14 -27.61
C ARG A 404 -4.01 -28.00 -28.34
N SER A 405 -5.30 -28.19 -28.59
CA SER A 405 -6.18 -27.18 -29.18
C SER A 405 -7.54 -27.19 -28.45
N PRO A 406 -7.89 -26.13 -27.71
CA PRO A 406 -7.05 -24.98 -27.40
C PRO A 406 -5.91 -25.33 -26.41
N GLN A 407 -4.83 -24.55 -26.48
CA GLN A 407 -3.74 -24.51 -25.50
C GLN A 407 -3.59 -23.04 -25.08
N HIS A 408 -3.61 -22.77 -23.78
CA HIS A 408 -3.73 -21.42 -23.21
C HIS A 408 -2.41 -20.85 -22.68
N PHE A 409 -1.30 -21.35 -23.19
CA PHE A 409 0.02 -20.75 -23.04
C PHE A 409 0.86 -21.04 -24.28
N LYS A 410 1.84 -20.18 -24.53
CA LYS A 410 2.85 -20.37 -25.56
C LYS A 410 4.22 -20.51 -24.92
N PRO A 411 4.92 -21.64 -25.09
CA PRO A 411 6.29 -21.80 -24.60
C PRO A 411 7.25 -20.99 -25.47
N TYR A 412 8.27 -20.42 -24.85
CA TYR A 412 9.34 -19.67 -25.48
C TYR A 412 10.67 -20.06 -24.84
N LEU A 413 11.73 -20.09 -25.65
CA LEU A 413 13.04 -19.76 -25.14
C LEU A 413 13.06 -18.25 -24.89
N THR A 414 13.62 -17.79 -23.77
CA THR A 414 13.57 -16.38 -23.40
C THR A 414 14.13 -15.40 -24.46
N PRO A 415 15.17 -15.74 -25.27
CA PRO A 415 15.58 -14.88 -26.38
C PRO A 415 14.51 -14.65 -27.46
N ASP A 416 13.54 -15.56 -27.60
CA ASP A 416 12.46 -15.52 -28.58
C ASP A 416 11.19 -14.83 -28.05
N LEU A 417 11.16 -14.47 -26.76
CA LEU A 417 10.07 -13.65 -26.22
C LEU A 417 9.97 -12.32 -26.99
N PRO A 418 8.75 -11.75 -27.12
CA PRO A 418 8.59 -10.42 -27.70
C PRO A 418 9.54 -9.41 -27.04
N LYS A 419 10.43 -8.80 -27.84
CA LYS A 419 11.52 -7.94 -27.34
C LYS A 419 11.05 -6.80 -26.44
N ARG A 420 9.82 -6.32 -26.64
CA ARG A 420 9.16 -5.32 -25.79
C ARG A 420 9.06 -5.71 -24.30
N PHE A 421 9.25 -6.97 -23.95
CA PHE A 421 9.27 -7.42 -22.55
C PHE A 421 10.61 -7.19 -21.85
N HIS A 422 11.73 -7.08 -22.59
CA HIS A 422 13.07 -6.93 -21.99
C HIS A 422 13.30 -7.94 -20.85
N TYR A 423 13.06 -9.22 -21.14
CA TYR A 423 13.03 -10.29 -20.15
C TYR A 423 13.76 -11.53 -20.64
N ALA A 424 15.07 -11.39 -20.88
CA ALA A 424 15.94 -12.50 -21.28
C ALA A 424 17.39 -12.37 -20.77
N ASN A 425 17.92 -11.16 -20.66
CA ASN A 425 19.34 -10.91 -20.42
C ASN A 425 19.72 -10.95 -18.94
N ASN A 426 19.37 -12.03 -18.24
CA ASN A 426 19.79 -12.25 -16.86
C ASN A 426 19.82 -13.75 -16.54
N ILE A 427 20.88 -14.23 -15.88
CA ILE A 427 21.02 -15.65 -15.53
C ILE A 427 19.91 -16.17 -14.60
N ARG A 428 19.24 -15.27 -13.87
CA ARG A 428 18.11 -15.62 -12.99
C ARG A 428 16.82 -15.89 -13.75
N ILE A 429 16.76 -15.52 -15.03
CA ILE A 429 15.63 -15.79 -15.91
C ILE A 429 15.88 -17.15 -16.57
N ASP A 430 15.18 -18.17 -16.10
CA ASP A 430 15.28 -19.52 -16.67
C ASP A 430 14.93 -19.51 -18.17
N LYS A 431 15.67 -20.29 -18.98
CA LYS A 431 15.54 -20.27 -20.45
C LYS A 431 14.13 -20.64 -20.93
N VAL A 432 13.44 -21.55 -20.25
CA VAL A 432 12.09 -21.98 -20.62
C VAL A 432 11.07 -21.07 -19.95
N HIS A 433 10.33 -20.32 -20.74
CA HIS A 433 9.31 -19.39 -20.27
C HIS A 433 7.96 -19.71 -20.91
N LEU A 434 6.87 -19.62 -20.14
CA LEU A 434 5.52 -19.82 -20.62
C LEU A 434 4.78 -18.47 -20.62
N LEU A 435 4.46 -17.97 -21.82
CA LEU A 435 3.60 -16.80 -21.98
C LEU A 435 2.14 -17.27 -21.92
N VAL A 436 1.48 -17.01 -20.79
CA VAL A 436 0.15 -17.52 -20.49
C VAL A 436 -0.93 -16.55 -20.96
N ASP A 437 -2.04 -17.08 -21.47
CA ASP A 437 -3.21 -16.29 -21.87
C ASP A 437 -3.85 -15.59 -20.65
N ARG A 438 -4.61 -14.53 -20.91
CA ARG A 438 -5.30 -13.77 -19.86
C ARG A 438 -6.22 -14.70 -19.03
N GLN A 439 -6.19 -14.54 -17.70
CA GLN A 439 -6.94 -15.35 -16.70
C GLN A 439 -6.52 -16.83 -16.58
N TRP A 440 -5.54 -17.28 -17.36
CA TRP A 440 -4.98 -18.61 -17.25
C TRP A 440 -3.73 -18.63 -16.36
N LEU A 441 -3.45 -19.78 -15.76
CA LEU A 441 -2.21 -20.06 -15.06
C LEU A 441 -1.60 -21.37 -15.57
N ALA A 442 -0.28 -21.42 -15.68
CA ALA A 442 0.45 -22.67 -15.91
C ALA A 442 0.95 -23.20 -14.56
N VAL A 443 0.65 -24.47 -14.27
CA VAL A 443 0.92 -25.12 -12.99
C VAL A 443 1.55 -26.50 -13.21
N ARG A 444 2.08 -27.08 -12.14
CA ARG A 444 2.74 -28.39 -12.18
C ARG A 444 1.78 -29.53 -12.57
#